data_AF-A0AAP3E5G8-F1
#
_entry.id   AF-A0AAP3E5G8-F1
#
_cell.length_a   1.000
_cell.length_b   1.000
_cell.length_c   1.000
_cell.angle_alpha   90.00
_cell.angle_beta   90.00
_cell.angle_gamma   90.00
#
_symmetry.space_group_name_H-M   'P 1'
#
loop_
_entity.id
_entity.type
_entity.pdbx_description
1 polymer ?
#
loop_
_entity_poly.entity_id
_entity_poly.type
_entity_poly.pdbx_seq_one_letter_code
_entity_poly.pdbx_strand_id
1 'polypeptide(L)' 'MLGLAGFAERFRAHPVAATIELASFLGCFLLAIGTFVAISSGAPTGSLGDDWLWLAVIAGGSIFVVFWTALVPLYERTF' A
#
# COMPACT_ATOMS: atom_id res chain seq x y z
N MET A 1 13.52 -15.38 -9.19
CA MET A 1 12.88 -14.14 -9.69
C MET A 1 11.45 -14.49 -10.07
N LEU A 2 10.46 -13.95 -9.36
CA LEU A 2 9.05 -14.26 -9.60
C LEU A 2 8.63 -13.59 -10.94
N GLY A 3 8.62 -14.34 -12.03
CA GLY A 3 8.06 -13.86 -13.30
C GLY A 3 6.53 -13.83 -13.25
N LEU A 4 5.89 -13.19 -14.24
CA LEU A 4 4.42 -13.10 -14.36
C LEU A 4 3.74 -14.49 -14.26
N ALA A 5 4.39 -15.52 -14.82
CA ALA A 5 3.96 -16.91 -14.76
C ALA A 5 3.99 -17.49 -13.33
N GLY A 6 5.04 -17.20 -12.55
CA GLY A 6 5.16 -17.66 -11.17
C GLY A 6 4.15 -17.00 -10.23
N PHE A 7 3.84 -15.71 -10.48
CA PHE A 7 2.75 -15.03 -9.79
C PHE A 7 1.39 -15.65 -10.12
N ALA A 8 1.10 -15.89 -11.41
CA ALA A 8 -0.16 -16.49 -11.85
C ALA A 8 -0.39 -17.90 -11.27
N GLU A 9 0.65 -18.73 -11.15
CA GLU A 9 0.55 -20.03 -10.48
C GLU A 9 0.24 -19.87 -8.98
N ARG A 10 0.94 -18.96 -8.30
CA ARG A 10 0.68 -18.66 -6.88
C ARG A 10 -0.72 -18.13 -6.65
N PHE A 11 -1.23 -17.31 -7.57
CA PHE A 11 -2.59 -16.79 -7.54
C PHE A 11 -3.64 -17.89 -7.71
N ARG A 12 -3.35 -18.93 -8.49
CA ARG A 12 -4.25 -20.10 -8.62
C ARG A 12 -4.22 -20.99 -7.38
N ALA A 13 -3.05 -21.18 -6.79
CA ALA A 13 -2.89 -22.04 -5.61
C ALA A 13 -3.39 -21.38 -4.32
N HIS A 14 -3.10 -20.09 -4.15
CA HIS A 14 -3.39 -19.30 -2.94
C HIS A 14 -3.85 -17.89 -3.31
N PRO A 15 -5.07 -17.75 -3.87
CA PRO A 15 -5.54 -16.50 -4.46
C PRO A 15 -5.55 -15.33 -3.46
N VAL A 16 -5.91 -15.60 -2.20
CA VAL A 16 -5.98 -14.53 -1.20
C VAL A 16 -4.59 -14.06 -0.79
N ALA A 17 -3.67 -14.98 -0.50
CA ALA A 17 -2.29 -14.64 -0.16
C ALA A 17 -1.59 -13.88 -1.30
N ALA A 18 -1.77 -14.32 -2.54
CA ALA A 18 -1.21 -13.65 -3.71
C ALA A 18 -1.84 -12.27 -3.95
N THR A 19 -3.14 -12.10 -3.68
CA THR A 19 -3.81 -10.80 -3.71
C THR A 19 -3.22 -9.85 -2.66
N ILE A 20 -2.99 -10.33 -1.43
CA ILE A 20 -2.40 -9.54 -0.35
C ILE A 20 -0.97 -9.14 -0.71
N GLU A 21 -0.14 -10.05 -1.24
CA GLU A 21 1.22 -9.73 -1.70
C GLU A 21 1.21 -8.62 -2.76
N LEU A 22 0.33 -8.73 -3.77
CA LEU A 22 0.24 -7.73 -4.85
C LEU A 22 -0.30 -6.39 -4.36
N ALA A 23 -1.35 -6.41 -3.52
CA ALA A 23 -1.90 -5.20 -2.92
C ALA A 23 -0.86 -4.48 -2.05
N SER A 24 -0.07 -5.23 -1.29
CA SER A 24 1.03 -4.67 -0.49
C SER A 24 2.13 -4.06 -1.34
N PHE A 25 2.53 -4.74 -2.42
CA PHE A 25 3.51 -4.20 -3.34
C PHE A 25 3.02 -2.89 -3.98
N LEU A 26 1.79 -2.89 -4.49
CA LEU A 26 1.20 -1.72 -5.14
C LEU A 26 0.99 -0.56 -4.16
N GLY A 27 0.49 -0.85 -2.95
CA GLY A 27 0.31 0.15 -1.89
C GLY A 27 1.63 0.80 -1.50
N CYS A 28 2.67 0.01 -1.23
CA CYS A 28 4.01 0.52 -0.94
C CYS A 28 4.58 1.34 -2.10
N PHE A 29 4.42 0.88 -3.34
CA PHE A 29 4.91 1.58 -4.51
C PHE A 29 4.24 2.95 -4.70
N LEU A 30 2.91 3.00 -4.57
CA LEU A 30 2.14 4.23 -4.65
C LEU A 30 2.49 5.19 -3.50
N LEU A 31 2.65 4.70 -2.27
CA LEU A 31 3.08 5.51 -1.14
C LEU A 31 4.49 6.07 -1.33
N ALA A 32 5.42 5.27 -1.86
CA ALA A 32 6.77 5.72 -2.16
C ALA A 32 6.77 6.84 -3.21
N ILE A 33 6.04 6.66 -4.31
CA ILE A 33 5.90 7.70 -5.33
C ILE A 33 5.20 8.94 -4.75
N GLY A 34 4.09 8.77 -4.05
CA GLY A 34 3.34 9.86 -3.45
C GLY A 34 4.18 10.67 -2.47
N THR A 35 4.98 9.99 -1.64
CA THR A 35 5.92 10.62 -0.70
C THR A 35 7.01 11.38 -1.45
N PHE A 36 7.60 10.78 -2.49
CA PHE A 36 8.62 11.44 -3.30
C PHE A 36 8.08 12.72 -3.94
N VAL A 37 6.87 12.65 -4.53
CA VAL A 37 6.21 13.82 -5.11
C VAL A 37 5.94 14.87 -4.03
N ALA A 38 5.40 14.47 -2.86
CA ALA A 38 5.09 15.38 -1.75
C ALA A 38 6.33 16.13 -1.25
N ILE A 39 7.45 15.43 -1.11
CA ILE A 39 8.73 16.04 -0.72
C ILE A 39 9.21 17.00 -1.82
N SER A 40 9.12 16.60 -3.09
CA SER A 40 9.55 17.43 -4.22
C SER A 40 8.71 18.70 -4.40
N SER A 41 7.44 18.68 -3.97
CA SER A 41 6.54 19.83 -4.02
C SER A 41 6.74 20.84 -2.88
N GLY A 42 7.57 20.52 -1.89
CA GLY A 42 7.82 21.38 -0.74
C GLY A 42 7.01 21.03 0.52
N ALA A 43 7.32 21.73 1.60
CA ALA A 43 6.73 21.47 2.91
C ALA A 43 5.26 21.94 2.97
N PRO A 44 4.41 21.25 3.75
CA PRO A 44 3.03 21.66 3.95
C PRO A 44 2.97 23.03 4.64
N THR A 45 2.06 23.88 4.19
CA THR A 45 1.96 25.29 4.61
C THR A 45 0.77 25.59 5.52
N GLY A 46 -0.07 24.58 5.81
CA GLY A 46 -1.28 24.71 6.61
C GLY A 46 -2.53 25.10 5.80
N SER A 47 -2.41 25.19 4.48
CA SER A 47 -3.52 25.39 3.54
C SER A 47 -4.09 24.05 3.12
N LEU A 48 -5.35 23.75 3.47
CA LEU A 48 -6.03 22.50 3.12
C LEU A 48 -6.01 22.20 1.60
N GLY A 49 -6.03 23.25 0.76
CA GLY A 49 -6.00 23.11 -0.69
C GLY A 49 -4.63 22.73 -1.25
N ASP A 50 -3.56 23.23 -0.65
CA ASP A 50 -2.18 23.00 -1.12
C ASP A 50 -1.54 21.75 -0.50
N ASP A 51 -1.98 21.36 0.71
CA ASP A 51 -1.40 20.25 1.47
C ASP A 51 -2.08 18.89 1.21
N TRP A 52 -3.02 18.83 0.26
CA TRP A 52 -3.84 17.62 0.01
C TRP A 52 -3.00 16.37 -0.28
N LEU A 53 -1.85 16.52 -0.93
CA LEU A 53 -0.96 15.42 -1.29
C LEU A 53 -0.30 14.81 -0.04
N TRP A 54 0.13 15.66 0.91
CA TRP A 54 0.64 15.21 2.21
C TRP A 54 -0.43 14.46 3.00
N LEU A 55 -1.67 14.99 3.00
CA LEU A 55 -2.80 14.31 3.64
C LEU A 55 -3.12 12.97 3.00
N ALA A 56 -3.06 12.87 1.67
CA ALA A 56 -3.29 11.62 0.94
C ALA A 56 -2.23 10.56 1.27
N VAL A 57 -0.96 10.95 1.36
CA VAL A 57 0.14 10.06 1.75
C VAL A 57 -0.04 9.56 3.19
N ILE A 58 -0.35 10.46 4.13
CA ILE A 58 -0.56 10.11 5.54
C ILE A 58 -1.78 9.20 5.70
N ALA A 59 -2.90 9.55 5.07
CA ALA A 59 -4.11 8.75 5.12
C ALA A 59 -3.87 7.37 4.50
N GLY A 60 -3.29 7.30 3.30
CA GLY A 60 -2.94 6.04 2.65
C GLY A 60 -1.99 5.18 3.47
N GLY A 61 -0.94 5.79 4.04
CA GLY A 61 0.02 5.10 4.91
C GLY A 61 -0.65 4.57 6.17
N SER A 62 -1.53 5.35 6.81
CA SER A 62 -2.26 4.91 8.00
C SER A 62 -3.20 3.73 7.72
N ILE A 63 -3.92 3.76 6.59
CA ILE A 63 -4.76 2.65 6.14
C ILE A 63 -3.91 1.41 5.89
N PHE A 64 -2.76 1.58 5.23
CA PHE A 64 -1.84 0.48 4.95
C PHE A 64 -1.27 -0.15 6.24
N VAL A 65 -0.95 0.68 7.24
CA VAL A 65 -0.54 0.19 8.57
C VAL A 65 -1.65 -0.61 9.23
N VAL A 66 -2.90 -0.11 9.25
CA VAL A 66 -4.04 -0.85 9.84
C VAL A 66 -4.28 -2.17 9.11
N PHE A 67 -4.21 -2.16 7.78
CA PHE A 67 -4.32 -3.35 6.96
C PHE A 67 -3.29 -4.42 7.37
N TRP A 68 -2.00 -4.04 7.47
CA TRP A 68 -0.94 -5.00 7.78
C TRP A 68 -0.88 -5.42 9.25
N THR A 69 -1.19 -4.51 10.17
CA THR A 69 -1.04 -4.75 11.62
C THR A 69 -2.25 -5.43 12.24
N ALA A 70 -3.46 -5.22 11.69
CA ALA A 70 -4.69 -5.76 12.25
C ALA A 70 -5.40 -6.70 11.28
N LEU A 71 -5.61 -6.27 10.03
CA LEU A 71 -6.47 -7.01 9.11
C LEU A 71 -5.83 -8.31 8.60
N VAL A 72 -4.56 -8.25 8.18
CA VAL A 72 -3.81 -9.44 7.71
C VAL A 72 -3.67 -10.49 8.84
N PRO A 73 -3.24 -10.13 10.06
CA PRO A 73 -3.19 -11.09 11.16
C PRO A 73 -4.56 -11.68 11.53
N LEU A 74 -5.64 -10.92 11.40
CA LEU A 74 -6.98 -11.42 11.66
C LEU A 74 -7.44 -12.41 10.59
N TYR A 75 -7.13 -12.13 9.33
CA TYR A 75 -7.35 -13.06 8.21
C TYR A 75 -6.60 -14.38 8.43
N GLU A 76 -5.29 -14.33 8.70
CA GLU A 76 -4.44 -15.52 8.92
C GLU A 76 -4.86 -16.37 10.14
N ARG A 77 -5.52 -15.76 11.12
CA ARG A 77 -6.07 -16.49 12.28
C ARG A 77 -7.41 -17.17 12.00
N THR A 78 -8.15 -16.67 11.00
CA THR A 78 -9.52 -17.10 10.72
C THR A 78 -9.58 -18.15 9.60
N PHE A 79 -8.63 -18.13 8.68
CA PHE A 79 -8.57 -18.97 7.47
C PHE A 79 -7.20 -19.61 7.31
#